data_AF-A0A8J7KTR9-F1
#
_entry.id   AF-A0A8J7KTR9-F1
#
_cell.length_a   1.000
_cell.length_b   1.000
_cell.length_c   1.000
_cell.angle_alpha   90.00
_cell.angle_beta   90.00
_cell.angle_gamma   90.00
#
_symmetry.space_group_name_H-M   'P 1'
#
loop_
_entity.id
_entity.type
_entity.pdbx_description
1 polymer ?
#
loop_
_entity_poly.entity_id
_entity_poly.type
_entity_poly.pdbx_seq_one_letter_code
_entity_poly.pdbx_strand_id
1 'polypeptide(L)'
;MRRVVFFEPPYGIGLAVAAGSGRSWMEQPGGDPVHAHLHVDVEGPATVPEVRLRSGTGFVRWPDLNRFAAALEKLARAEQGSVELAAGPGFSLTVLLRADGRLRAETTFGIGHHVQVDVAAGTRWDWHFGTREALPDLAAGIRAAVREHRPGRLQP
;
A
#
# COMPACT_ATOMS: atom_id res chain seq x y z
N MET A 1 -4.59 8.70 9.86
CA MET A 1 -4.35 7.80 8.71
C MET A 1 -4.05 8.68 7.52
N ARG A 2 -2.92 8.44 6.85
CA ARG A 2 -2.51 9.18 5.66
C ARG A 2 -2.61 8.26 4.46
N ARG A 3 -3.33 8.71 3.43
CA ARG A 3 -3.51 7.98 2.17
C ARG A 3 -2.44 8.42 1.17
N VAL A 4 -1.66 7.47 0.68
CA VAL A 4 -0.76 7.59 -0.46
C VAL A 4 -1.46 6.94 -1.64
N VAL A 5 -1.79 7.72 -2.65
CA VAL A 5 -2.50 7.23 -3.82
C VAL A 5 -1.49 6.84 -4.88
N PHE A 6 -1.52 5.58 -5.31
CA PHE A 6 -0.79 5.11 -6.46
C PHE A 6 -1.68 5.28 -7.70
N PHE A 7 -1.37 6.31 -8.48
CA PHE A 7 -2.02 6.72 -9.75
C PHE A 7 -3.43 7.29 -9.64
N GLU A 8 -3.81 8.20 -10.55
CA GLU A 8 -5.04 9.00 -10.43
C GLU A 8 -6.34 8.17 -10.53
N PRO A 9 -7.39 8.55 -9.79
CA PRO A 9 -8.75 7.99 -9.90
C PRO A 9 -9.31 8.10 -11.34
N PRO A 10 -10.16 7.17 -11.80
CA PRO A 10 -10.94 6.20 -11.01
C PRO A 10 -10.39 4.75 -11.00
N TYR A 11 -9.10 4.54 -11.31
CA TYR A 11 -8.50 3.20 -11.45
C TYR A 11 -7.25 2.99 -10.59
N GLY A 12 -7.08 3.83 -9.57
CA GLY A 12 -5.90 3.84 -8.71
C GLY A 12 -5.94 2.78 -7.61
N ILE A 13 -4.76 2.55 -7.02
CA ILE A 13 -4.61 1.78 -5.78
C ILE A 13 -4.33 2.78 -4.65
N GLY A 14 -5.27 2.94 -3.73
CA GLY A 14 -5.06 3.78 -2.55
C GLY A 14 -4.37 2.97 -1.45
N LEU A 15 -3.20 3.40 -0.99
CA LEU A 15 -2.53 2.82 0.17
C LEU A 15 -2.64 3.76 1.36
N ALA A 16 -3.38 3.37 2.39
CA ALA A 16 -3.44 4.13 3.63
C ALA A 16 -2.57 3.49 4.70
N VAL A 17 -1.72 4.31 5.33
CA VAL A 17 -0.83 3.89 6.40
C VAL A 17 -1.35 4.47 7.71
N ALA A 18 -1.52 3.61 8.72
CA ALA A 18 -1.91 4.01 10.06
C ALA A 18 -1.21 3.16 11.13
N ALA A 19 -1.19 3.68 12.36
CA ALA A 19 -1.00 2.86 13.55
C ALA A 19 -2.36 2.49 14.13
N GLY A 20 -2.40 1.46 14.97
CA GLY A 20 -3.62 1.06 15.67
C GLY A 20 -4.38 -0.06 14.98
N SER A 21 -5.19 -0.78 15.74
CA SER A 21 -5.54 -2.16 15.42
C SER A 21 -6.85 -2.35 14.64
N GLY A 22 -6.92 -3.38 13.81
CA GLY A 22 -8.21 -4.04 13.50
C GLY A 22 -8.75 -4.93 14.64
N ARG A 23 -7.91 -5.34 15.62
CA ARG A 23 -8.30 -6.18 16.79
C ARG A 23 -7.49 -5.93 18.10
N SER A 24 -6.20 -5.56 18.06
CA SER A 24 -5.32 -5.33 19.24
C SER A 24 -5.51 -4.04 20.08
N TRP A 25 -6.49 -3.17 19.81
CA TRP A 25 -6.67 -1.89 20.52
C TRP A 25 -7.20 -2.10 21.94
N MET A 26 -7.94 -3.20 22.14
CA MET A 26 -8.42 -3.60 23.46
C MET A 26 -7.29 -4.13 24.35
N GLU A 27 -6.19 -4.62 23.75
CA GLU A 27 -5.05 -5.19 24.47
C GLU A 27 -3.85 -4.21 24.55
N GLN A 28 -3.77 -3.24 23.65
CA GLN A 28 -2.70 -2.23 23.60
C GLN A 28 -3.26 -0.82 23.37
N PRO A 29 -3.49 -0.04 24.44
CA PRO A 29 -3.81 1.38 24.32
C PRO A 29 -2.61 2.11 23.68
N GLY A 30 -2.71 2.42 22.40
CA GLY A 30 -1.63 3.00 21.57
C GLY A 30 -1.42 2.30 20.22
N GLY A 31 -2.00 1.11 20.03
CA GLY A 31 -1.85 0.32 18.80
C GLY A 31 -0.57 -0.51 18.77
N ASP A 32 -0.43 -1.32 17.71
CA ASP A 32 0.78 -2.13 17.50
C ASP A 32 2.00 -1.22 17.21
N PRO A 33 3.01 -1.15 18.10
CA PRO A 33 4.19 -0.30 17.89
C PRO A 33 5.17 -0.91 16.87
N VAL A 34 4.99 -2.17 16.50
CA VAL A 34 5.87 -2.95 15.64
C VAL A 34 5.41 -2.89 14.18
N HIS A 35 4.10 -2.96 13.96
CA HIS A 35 3.52 -2.99 12.61
C HIS A 35 2.72 -1.73 12.27
N ALA A 36 2.85 -1.31 11.02
CA ALA A 36 1.93 -0.42 10.37
C ALA A 36 0.76 -1.21 9.79
N HIS A 37 -0.39 -0.57 9.77
CA HIS A 37 -1.60 -1.07 9.16
C HIS A 37 -1.71 -0.48 7.77
N LEU A 38 -1.74 -1.35 6.76
CA LEU A 38 -1.89 -0.97 5.37
C LEU A 38 -3.30 -1.27 4.93
N HIS A 39 -4.07 -0.23 4.69
CA HIS A 39 -5.33 -0.38 3.99
C HIS A 39 -5.08 -0.17 2.50
N VAL A 40 -5.49 -1.13 1.69
CA VAL A 40 -5.54 -0.95 0.24
C VAL A 40 -6.98 -0.85 -0.18
N ASP A 41 -7.28 0.19 -0.95
CA ASP A 41 -8.55 0.36 -1.66
C ASP A 41 -8.30 0.23 -3.17
N VAL A 42 -9.09 -0.62 -3.81
CA VAL A 42 -9.16 -0.75 -5.27
C VAL A 42 -10.43 -0.08 -5.75
N GLU A 43 -10.28 0.91 -6.61
CA GLU A 43 -11.43 1.59 -7.19
C GLU A 43 -12.09 0.72 -8.28
N GLY A 44 -13.42 0.78 -8.37
CA GLY A 44 -14.19 0.01 -9.35
C GLY A 44 -15.54 0.66 -9.64
N PRO A 45 -16.25 0.25 -10.70
CA PRO A 45 -17.52 0.87 -11.06
C PRO A 45 -18.51 0.83 -9.89
N ALA A 46 -19.18 1.96 -9.62
CA ALA A 46 -20.05 2.18 -8.47
C ALA A 46 -21.26 1.22 -8.37
N THR A 47 -21.44 0.33 -9.36
CA THR A 47 -22.55 -0.61 -9.50
C THR A 47 -22.39 -1.92 -8.71
N VAL A 48 -21.24 -2.18 -8.07
CA VAL A 48 -21.08 -3.35 -7.19
C VAL A 48 -21.19 -2.91 -5.72
N PRO A 49 -22.19 -3.36 -4.95
CA PRO A 49 -22.52 -2.77 -3.64
C PRO A 49 -21.56 -3.05 -2.47
N GLU A 50 -20.45 -3.77 -2.63
CA GLU A 50 -19.65 -4.19 -1.47
C GLU A 50 -18.23 -3.60 -1.46
N VAL A 51 -18.06 -2.54 -0.67
CA VAL A 51 -16.76 -1.99 -0.25
C VAL A 51 -15.81 -3.09 0.24
N ARG A 52 -16.35 -4.13 0.93
CA ARG A 52 -15.58 -5.26 1.46
C ARG A 52 -14.85 -6.10 0.40
N LEU A 53 -15.35 -6.16 -0.84
CA LEU A 53 -14.71 -6.92 -1.91
C LEU A 53 -13.56 -6.16 -2.59
N ARG A 54 -13.40 -4.88 -2.26
CA ARG A 54 -12.50 -3.95 -2.95
C ARG A 54 -11.47 -3.32 -2.04
N SER A 55 -11.48 -3.70 -0.77
CA SER A 55 -10.54 -3.19 0.22
C SER A 55 -9.98 -4.31 1.07
N GLY A 56 -8.69 -4.23 1.40
CA GLY A 56 -8.01 -5.18 2.26
C GLY A 56 -7.16 -4.47 3.30
N THR A 57 -6.91 -5.13 4.42
CA THR A 57 -6.00 -4.61 5.45
C THR A 57 -4.87 -5.61 5.69
N GLY A 58 -3.65 -5.19 5.39
CA GLY A 58 -2.41 -5.91 5.66
C GLY A 58 -1.64 -5.30 6.83
N PHE A 59 -0.68 -6.06 7.34
CA PHE A 59 0.20 -5.68 8.44
C PHE A 59 1.65 -5.79 7.98
N VAL A 60 2.41 -4.70 8.13
CA VAL A 60 3.80 -4.63 7.68
C VAL A 60 4.65 -4.01 8.78
N ARG A 61 5.91 -4.39 8.94
CA ARG A 61 6.74 -3.72 9.94
C ARG A 61 7.06 -2.29 9.50
N TRP A 62 7.12 -1.35 10.44
CA TRP A 62 7.49 0.04 10.13
C TRP A 62 8.82 0.18 9.33
N PRO A 63 9.89 -0.60 9.63
CA PRO A 63 11.11 -0.55 8.83
C PRO A 63 10.91 -1.01 7.37
N ASP A 64 9.98 -1.93 7.11
CA ASP A 64 9.73 -2.45 5.76
C ASP A 64 9.09 -1.40 4.86
N LEU A 65 8.24 -0.52 5.41
CA LEU A 65 7.75 0.65 4.67
C LEU A 65 8.86 1.62 4.27
N ASN A 66 9.84 1.84 5.15
CA ASN A 66 11.00 2.67 4.81
C ASN A 66 11.90 1.98 3.77
N ARG A 67 12.08 0.66 3.86
CA ARG A 67 12.80 -0.12 2.84
C ARG A 67 12.11 -0.05 1.50
N PHE A 68 10.79 -0.18 1.47
CA PHE A 68 10.00 -0.05 0.26
C PHE A 68 10.07 1.36 -0.35
N ALA A 69 9.95 2.41 0.46
CA ALA A 69 10.16 3.79 0.01
C ALA A 69 11.55 4.00 -0.60
N ALA A 70 12.61 3.46 0.02
CA ALA A 70 13.96 3.50 -0.54
C ALA A 70 14.09 2.67 -1.83
N ALA A 71 13.38 1.55 -1.96
CA ALA A 71 13.36 0.74 -3.17
C ALA A 71 12.68 1.48 -4.34
N LEU A 72 11.59 2.22 -4.09
CA LEU A 72 10.93 3.07 -5.09
C LEU A 72 11.88 4.15 -5.63
N GLU A 73 12.69 4.78 -4.79
CA GLU A 73 13.70 5.75 -5.26
C GLU A 73 14.81 5.11 -6.08
N LYS A 74 15.24 3.89 -5.73
CA LYS A 74 16.20 3.14 -6.54
C LYS A 74 15.58 2.79 -7.90
N LEU A 75 14.32 2.37 -7.91
CA LEU A 75 13.57 2.08 -9.13
C LEU A 75 13.47 3.31 -10.03
N ALA A 76 13.35 4.52 -9.46
CA ALA A 76 13.33 5.78 -10.21
C ALA A 76 14.60 6.04 -11.03
N ARG A 77 15.71 5.35 -10.72
CA ARG A 77 16.99 5.47 -11.43
C ARG A 77 17.27 4.28 -12.36
N ALA A 78 16.40 3.28 -12.34
CA ALA A 78 16.54 2.10 -13.18
C ALA A 78 15.95 2.36 -14.58
N GLU A 79 16.45 1.61 -15.56
CA GLU A 79 15.87 1.58 -16.90
C GLU A 79 14.47 0.93 -16.86
N GLN A 80 14.37 -0.21 -16.16
CA GLN A 80 13.15 -0.96 -15.88
C GLN A 80 13.33 -1.82 -14.61
N GLY A 81 12.25 -2.33 -14.05
CA GLY A 81 12.29 -3.25 -12.90
C GLY A 81 11.02 -3.23 -12.07
N SER A 82 11.01 -3.92 -10.94
CA SER A 82 9.87 -3.92 -10.01
C SER A 82 10.30 -3.88 -8.56
N VAL A 83 9.42 -3.38 -7.70
CA VAL A 83 9.56 -3.44 -6.24
C VAL A 83 8.27 -3.96 -5.63
N GLU A 84 8.39 -4.82 -4.63
CA GLU A 84 7.26 -5.45 -3.95
C GLU A 84 7.26 -5.09 -2.46
N LEU A 85 6.07 -4.93 -1.91
CA LEU A 85 5.77 -4.81 -0.50
C LEU A 85 4.81 -5.92 -0.08
N ALA A 86 5.27 -6.86 0.72
CA ALA A 86 4.42 -7.85 1.37
C ALA A 86 3.95 -7.31 2.74
N ALA A 87 2.63 -7.31 2.98
CA ALA A 87 2.03 -6.83 4.22
C ALA A 87 1.22 -7.94 4.91
N GLY A 88 1.88 -9.08 5.11
CA GLY A 88 1.29 -10.28 5.71
C GLY A 88 0.82 -11.31 4.67
N PRO A 89 0.36 -12.47 5.14
CA PRO A 89 -0.07 -13.55 4.26
C PRO A 89 -1.19 -13.10 3.31
N GLY A 90 -1.01 -13.36 2.02
CA GLY A 90 -2.02 -13.03 1.02
C GLY A 90 -2.18 -11.54 0.73
N PHE A 91 -1.34 -10.65 1.28
CA PHE A 91 -1.34 -9.22 0.96
C PHE A 91 -0.02 -8.77 0.34
N SER A 92 -0.06 -8.30 -0.90
CA SER A 92 1.10 -7.71 -1.59
C SER A 92 0.72 -6.46 -2.40
N LEU A 93 1.70 -5.58 -2.57
CA LEU A 93 1.67 -4.43 -3.48
C LEU A 93 2.98 -4.40 -4.28
N THR A 94 2.88 -4.44 -5.60
CA THR A 94 4.01 -4.40 -6.53
C THR A 94 3.92 -3.15 -7.37
N VAL A 95 5.04 -2.44 -7.53
CA VAL A 95 5.21 -1.33 -8.48
C VAL A 95 6.23 -1.75 -9.53
N LEU A 96 5.81 -1.75 -10.80
CA LEU A 96 6.60 -2.12 -11.97
C LEU A 96 6.92 -0.85 -12.78
N LEU A 97 8.20 -0.64 -13.10
CA LEU A 97 8.70 0.31 -14.07
C LEU A 97 9.04 -0.41 -15.38
N ARG A 98 8.45 0.06 -16.47
CA ARG A 98 8.72 -0.42 -17.82
C ARG A 98 9.86 0.36 -18.47
N ALA A 99 10.45 -0.23 -19.52
CA ALA A 99 11.51 0.41 -20.31
C ALA A 99 11.09 1.76 -20.93
N ASP A 100 9.79 1.94 -21.23
CA ASP A 100 9.24 3.21 -21.75
C ASP A 100 9.05 4.30 -20.67
N GLY A 101 9.45 4.04 -19.42
CA GLY A 101 9.32 4.97 -18.31
C GLY A 101 7.96 4.96 -17.61
N ARG A 102 6.99 4.17 -18.09
CA ARG A 102 5.66 4.05 -17.48
C ARG A 102 5.66 3.10 -16.29
N LEU A 103 4.85 3.42 -15.30
CA LEU A 103 4.66 2.62 -14.10
C LEU A 103 3.34 1.86 -14.12
N ARG A 104 3.33 0.71 -13.47
CA ARG A 104 2.12 -0.08 -13.17
C ARG A 104 2.15 -0.46 -11.69
N ALA A 105 1.01 -0.42 -11.01
CA ALA A 105 0.87 -1.03 -9.70
C ALA A 105 -0.11 -2.20 -9.76
N GLU A 106 0.21 -3.22 -8.98
CA GLU A 106 -0.56 -4.45 -8.82
C GLU A 106 -0.65 -4.76 -7.33
N THR A 107 -1.79 -5.23 -6.86
CA THR A 107 -2.00 -5.63 -5.48
C THR A 107 -2.81 -6.90 -5.42
N THR A 108 -2.51 -7.75 -4.46
CA THR A 108 -3.35 -8.89 -4.10
C THR A 108 -3.65 -8.80 -2.62
N PHE A 109 -4.89 -9.01 -2.19
CA PHE A 109 -5.26 -9.11 -0.78
C PHE A 109 -6.37 -10.14 -0.56
N GLY A 110 -6.25 -10.91 0.52
CA GLY A 110 -7.30 -11.83 0.97
C GLY A 110 -8.42 -11.10 1.73
N ILE A 111 -9.66 -11.53 1.49
CA ILE A 111 -10.85 -11.10 2.25
C ILE A 111 -11.61 -12.30 2.81
N GLY A 112 -12.29 -12.09 3.95
CA GLY A 112 -13.10 -13.11 4.62
C GLY A 112 -12.40 -13.80 5.79
N HIS A 113 -13.19 -14.27 6.76
CA HIS A 113 -12.71 -14.91 7.99
C HIS A 113 -12.82 -16.45 7.99
N HIS A 114 -13.85 -16.99 7.34
CA HIS A 114 -14.14 -18.44 7.30
C HIS A 114 -13.87 -19.06 5.92
N VAL A 115 -13.95 -18.27 4.86
CA VAL A 115 -13.52 -18.59 3.51
C VAL A 115 -12.64 -17.43 3.06
N GLN A 116 -11.41 -17.72 2.64
CA GLN A 116 -10.51 -16.71 2.10
C GLN A 116 -10.78 -16.58 0.60
N VAL A 117 -11.06 -15.36 0.15
CA VAL A 117 -11.15 -15.00 -1.27
C VAL A 117 -9.99 -14.05 -1.57
N ASP A 118 -9.15 -14.40 -2.54
CA ASP A 118 -8.05 -13.54 -2.95
C ASP A 118 -8.52 -12.55 -4.02
N VAL A 119 -8.34 -11.26 -3.76
CA VAL A 119 -8.66 -10.17 -4.68
C VAL A 119 -7.36 -9.68 -5.30
N ALA A 120 -7.19 -9.95 -6.60
CA ALA A 120 -6.11 -9.39 -7.39
C ALA A 120 -6.61 -8.16 -8.16
N ALA A 121 -5.88 -7.06 -8.04
CA ALA A 121 -6.15 -5.82 -8.76
C ALA A 121 -4.86 -5.24 -9.32
N GLY A 122 -5.00 -4.49 -10.41
CA GLY A 122 -3.91 -3.71 -10.96
C GLY A 122 -4.47 -2.59 -11.83
N THR A 123 -3.63 -1.62 -12.15
CA THR A 123 -4.02 -0.56 -13.08
C THR A 123 -4.35 -1.17 -14.45
N ARG A 124 -5.58 -1.00 -14.94
CA ARG A 124 -6.03 -1.47 -16.26
C ARG A 124 -5.20 -0.80 -17.37
N TRP A 125 -5.00 -1.53 -18.46
CA TRP A 125 -4.04 -1.18 -19.49
C TRP A 125 -4.62 -0.16 -20.48
N ASP A 126 -4.75 1.08 -20.01
CA ASP A 126 -5.24 2.22 -20.76
C ASP A 126 -5.02 3.50 -19.96
N TRP A 127 -4.13 4.36 -20.46
CA TRP A 127 -3.96 5.80 -20.15
C TRP A 127 -3.66 6.25 -18.70
N HIS A 128 -3.86 5.42 -17.68
CA HIS A 128 -3.80 5.81 -16.26
C HIS A 128 -2.47 5.44 -15.55
N PHE A 129 -1.37 5.31 -16.29
CA PHE A 129 -0.05 4.98 -15.73
C PHE A 129 0.62 6.24 -15.15
N GLY A 130 1.20 6.13 -13.96
CA GLY A 130 2.17 7.14 -13.53
C GLY A 130 3.49 6.95 -14.25
N THR A 131 4.37 7.94 -14.10
CA THR A 131 5.68 7.95 -14.76
C THR A 131 6.79 7.79 -13.75
N ARG A 132 7.99 7.44 -14.21
CA ARG A 132 9.21 7.34 -13.40
C ARG A 132 9.39 8.53 -12.45
N GLU A 133 9.06 9.74 -12.92
CA GLU A 133 9.18 10.99 -12.18
C GLU A 133 8.29 11.05 -10.93
N ALA A 134 7.22 10.24 -10.85
CA ALA A 134 6.34 10.16 -9.69
C ALA A 134 6.89 9.27 -8.55
N LEU A 135 7.88 8.41 -8.82
CA LEU A 135 8.42 7.47 -7.81
C LEU A 135 9.02 8.17 -6.57
N PRO A 136 9.81 9.27 -6.70
CA PRO A 136 10.32 10.01 -5.55
C PRO A 136 9.21 10.58 -4.67
N ASP A 137 8.13 11.10 -5.26
CA ASP A 137 7.00 11.68 -4.52
C ASP A 137 6.22 10.60 -3.77
N LEU A 138 6.01 9.43 -4.39
CA LEU A 138 5.43 8.26 -3.72
C LEU A 138 6.29 7.83 -2.52
N ALA A 139 7.61 7.74 -2.70
CA ALA A 139 8.53 7.40 -1.62
C ALA A 139 8.49 8.44 -0.47
N ALA A 140 8.46 9.73 -0.81
CA ALA A 140 8.34 10.80 0.17
C ALA A 140 7.01 10.75 0.93
N GLY A 141 5.90 10.46 0.25
CA GLY A 141 4.57 10.28 0.84
C GLY A 141 4.54 9.15 1.86
N ILE A 142 5.13 8.00 1.54
CA ILE A 142 5.25 6.85 2.46
C ILE A 142 6.07 7.24 3.70
N ARG A 143 7.23 7.87 3.52
CA ARG A 143 8.07 8.30 4.66
C ARG A 143 7.36 9.32 5.53
N ALA A 144 6.62 10.25 4.93
CA ALA A 144 5.83 11.21 5.68
C ALA A 144 4.77 10.50 6.54
N ALA A 145 4.05 9.53 5.96
CA ALA A 145 3.07 8.74 6.69
C ALA A 145 3.70 7.92 7.84
N VAL A 146 4.89 7.34 7.62
CA VAL A 146 5.64 6.64 8.67
C VAL A 146 6.03 7.59 9.81
N ARG A 147 6.56 8.77 9.51
CA ARG A 147 6.92 9.76 10.55
C ARG A 147 5.72 10.24 11.36
N GLU A 148 4.58 10.41 10.68
CA GLU A 148 3.37 10.96 11.28
C GLU A 148 2.62 9.94 12.15
N HIS A 149 2.62 8.67 11.75
CA HIS A 149 1.77 7.66 12.39
C HIS A 149 2.51 6.60 13.17
N ARG A 150 3.82 6.40 12.98
CA ARG A 150 4.57 5.44 13.80
C ARG A 150 4.48 5.87 15.26
N PRO A 151 3.98 5.01 16.18
CA PRO A 151 3.96 5.34 17.59
C PRO A 151 5.39 5.65 18.05
N GLY A 152 5.56 6.76 18.77
CA GLY A 152 6.81 7.03 19.46
C GLY A 152 7.11 5.87 20.41
N ARG A 153 8.39 5.56 20.67
CA ARG A 153 8.73 4.70 21.80
C ARG A 153 8.06 5.31 23.03
N LEU A 154 7.07 4.63 23.59
CA LEU A 154 6.70 4.86 24.99
C LEU A 154 8.00 4.64 25.76
N GLN A 155 8.58 5.73 26.27
CA GLN A 155 9.68 5.59 27.22
C GLN A 155 9.12 4.85 28.43
N PRO A 156 9.84 3.84 28.95
CA PRO A 156 9.45 3.17 30.18
C PRO A 156 9.38 4.14 31.36
#